data_AF-A0A7J4F9R6-F1
#
_entry.id   AF-A0A7J4F9R6-F1
#
_cell.length_a   1.000
_cell.length_b   1.000
_cell.length_c   1.000
_cell.angle_alpha   90.00
_cell.angle_beta   90.00
_cell.angle_gamma   90.00
#
_symmetry.space_group_name_H-M   'P 1'
#
loop_
_entity.id
_entity.type
_entity.pdbx_description
1 polymer ?
#
loop_
_entity_poly.entity_id
_entity_poly.type
_entity_poly.pdbx_seq_one_letter_code
_entity_poly.pdbx_strand_id
1 'polypeptide(L)'
;MGFLKSNRLWGFVILLIGLGLLLFTFYLAYDLLKEIPGALERAEPQVLQMPGGGGLKVPGISAMNKLIEVIMAELVLFIMGYVASAIAGKGVGLLKK
;
A
#
# COMPACT_ATOMS: atom_id res chain seq x y z
N MET A 1 9.54 32.38 -27.01
CA MET A 1 9.05 32.39 -25.61
C MET A 1 8.13 31.19 -25.23
N GLY A 2 8.00 30.13 -26.06
CA GLY A 2 7.09 29.00 -25.76
C GLY A 2 7.64 27.87 -24.88
N PHE A 3 8.96 27.73 -24.76
CA PHE A 3 9.60 26.56 -24.14
C PHE A 3 9.53 26.53 -22.60
N LEU A 4 9.63 27.70 -21.95
CA LEU A 4 9.59 27.82 -20.48
C LEU A 4 8.20 27.57 -19.89
N LYS A 5 7.14 27.85 -20.65
CA LYS A 5 5.74 27.66 -20.20
C LYS A 5 5.33 26.18 -20.21
N SER A 6 5.86 25.41 -21.16
CA SER A 6 5.62 23.97 -21.29
C SER A 6 6.20 23.17 -20.12
N ASN A 7 7.46 23.45 -19.74
CA ASN A 7 8.14 22.72 -18.66
C ASN A 7 7.45 22.88 -17.29
N ARG A 8 6.91 24.07 -16.99
CA ARG A 8 6.11 24.28 -15.77
C ARG A 8 4.77 23.56 -15.81
N LEU A 9 4.12 23.49 -16.97
CA LEU A 9 2.86 22.75 -17.13
C LEU A 9 3.07 21.26 -16.88
N TRP A 10 4.12 20.67 -17.47
CA TRP A 10 4.51 19.28 -17.24
C TRP A 10 4.93 19.02 -15.79
N GLY A 11 5.66 19.95 -15.17
CA GLY A 11 6.00 19.86 -13.75
C GLY A 11 4.75 19.83 -12.85
N PHE A 12 3.73 20.64 -13.16
CA PHE A 12 2.46 20.65 -12.44
C PHE A 12 1.67 19.34 -12.63
N VAL A 13 1.62 18.81 -13.85
CA VAL A 13 0.97 17.53 -14.14
C VAL A 13 1.64 16.39 -13.36
N ILE A 14 2.98 16.32 -13.38
CA ILE A 14 3.74 15.28 -12.66
C ILE A 14 3.56 15.44 -11.14
N LEU A 15 3.51 16.67 -10.64
CA LEU A 15 3.20 16.95 -9.24
C LEU A 15 1.83 16.39 -8.85
N LEU A 16 0.79 16.70 -9.64
CA LEU A 16 -0.58 16.24 -9.38
C LEU A 16 -0.68 14.71 -9.43
N ILE A 17 0.00 14.07 -10.38
CA ILE A 17 0.05 12.60 -10.45
C ILE A 17 0.72 12.03 -9.21
N GLY A 18 1.87 12.56 -8.81
CA GLY A 18 2.57 12.13 -7.60
C GLY A 18 1.72 12.33 -6.34
N LEU A 19 1.05 13.47 -6.22
CA LEU A 19 0.16 13.77 -5.10
C LEU A 19 -1.06 12.83 -5.07
N GLY A 20 -1.65 12.56 -6.24
CA GLY A 20 -2.76 11.62 -6.38
C GLY A 20 -2.38 10.20 -6.00
N LEU A 21 -1.21 9.73 -6.44
CA LEU A 21 -0.66 8.43 -6.03
C LEU A 21 -0.39 8.37 -4.52
N LEU A 22 0.09 9.47 -3.92
CA LEU A 22 0.34 9.54 -2.48
C LEU A 22 -0.98 9.44 -1.69
N LEU A 23 -2.00 10.19 -2.10
CA LEU A 23 -3.33 10.14 -1.50
C LEU A 23 -3.97 8.75 -1.67
N PHE A 24 -3.81 8.13 -2.84
CA PHE A 24 -4.28 6.78 -3.08
C PHE A 24 -3.58 5.75 -2.18
N THR A 25 -2.26 5.88 -1.99
CA THR A 25 -1.49 5.02 -1.08
C THR A 25 -1.96 5.20 0.36
N PHE A 26 -2.22 6.45 0.79
CA PHE A 26 -2.78 6.75 2.11
C PHE A 26 -4.19 6.16 2.29
N TYR A 27 -5.02 6.23 1.25
CA TYR A 27 -6.35 5.64 1.26
C TYR A 27 -6.29 4.12 1.44
N LEU A 28 -5.42 3.44 0.67
CA LEU A 28 -5.20 1.99 0.83
C LEU A 28 -4.69 1.64 2.22
N ALA A 29 -3.73 2.39 2.76
CA ALA A 29 -3.23 2.18 4.11
C ALA A 29 -4.34 2.32 5.17
N TYR A 30 -5.21 3.33 5.02
CA TYR A 30 -6.33 3.57 5.92
C TYR A 30 -7.38 2.45 5.86
N ASP A 31 -7.69 1.97 4.65
CA ASP A 31 -8.62 0.87 4.44
C ASP A 31 -8.08 -0.43 5.07
N LEU A 32 -6.79 -0.71 4.84
CA LEU A 32 -6.10 -1.85 5.46
C LEU A 32 -6.14 -1.76 6.99
N LEU A 33 -5.84 -0.59 7.57
CA LEU A 33 -5.90 -0.38 9.02
C LEU A 33 -7.31 -0.55 9.60
N LYS A 34 -8.36 -0.23 8.84
CA LYS A 34 -9.74 -0.47 9.25
C LYS A 34 -10.12 -1.94 9.23
N GLU A 35 -9.60 -2.71 8.29
CA GLU A 35 -9.89 -4.13 8.17
C GLU A 35 -9.11 -4.99 9.19
N ILE A 36 -7.91 -4.58 9.59
CA ILE A 36 -7.07 -5.31 10.57
C ILE A 36 -7.82 -5.69 11.88
N PRO A 37 -8.52 -4.78 12.58
CA PRO A 37 -9.25 -5.15 13.80
C PRO A 37 -10.39 -6.14 13.52
N GLY A 38 -11.11 -6.00 12.40
CA GLY A 38 -12.17 -6.94 12.01
C GLY A 38 -11.65 -8.28 11.48
N ALA A 39 -10.44 -8.32 10.95
CA ALA A 39 -9.78 -9.52 10.48
C ALA A 39 -9.18 -10.32 11.65
N LEU A 40 -8.62 -9.66 12.68
CA LEU A 40 -8.11 -10.35 13.87
C LEU A 40 -9.23 -11.01 14.68
N GLU A 41 -10.40 -10.39 14.82
CA GLU A 41 -11.57 -11.00 15.47
C GLU A 41 -12.18 -12.15 14.65
N ARG A 42 -12.09 -12.11 13.31
CA ARG A 42 -12.53 -13.19 12.41
C ARG A 42 -11.45 -14.21 12.07
N ALA A 43 -10.35 -14.27 12.83
CA ALA A 43 -9.35 -15.34 12.68
C ALA A 43 -9.89 -16.65 13.23
N GLU A 44 -10.87 -17.23 12.55
CA GLU A 44 -11.23 -18.63 12.75
C GLU A 44 -9.98 -19.52 12.59
N PRO A 45 -9.86 -20.58 13.40
CA PRO A 45 -8.71 -21.48 13.33
C PRO A 45 -8.63 -22.09 11.92
N GLN A 46 -7.54 -21.81 11.20
CA GLN A 46 -7.27 -22.46 9.92
C GLN A 46 -7.22 -23.97 10.14
N VAL A 47 -8.15 -24.69 9.52
CA VAL A 47 -8.17 -26.16 9.54
C VAL A 47 -7.19 -26.63 8.49
N LEU A 48 -6.03 -27.14 8.92
CA LEU A 48 -5.10 -27.81 8.01
C LEU A 48 -5.76 -29.13 7.57
N GLN A 49 -6.20 -29.20 6.32
CA GLN A 49 -6.67 -30.45 5.73
C GLN A 49 -5.46 -31.35 5.48
N MET A 50 -5.30 -32.38 6.31
CA MET A 50 -4.41 -33.50 5.99
C MET A 50 -5.12 -34.44 5.01
N PRO A 51 -4.41 -34.97 4.00
CA PRO A 51 -4.98 -35.95 3.07
C PRO A 51 -5.23 -37.25 3.85
N GLY A 52 -6.49 -37.47 4.26
CA GLY A 52 -6.87 -38.58 5.14
C GLY A 52 -8.12 -38.37 6.01
N GLY A 53 -8.79 -37.21 5.93
CA GLY A 53 -10.14 -37.05 6.51
C GLY A 53 -10.21 -36.62 7.97
N GLY A 54 -9.10 -36.20 8.57
CA GLY A 54 -9.08 -35.55 9.88
C GLY A 54 -8.39 -34.19 9.77
N GLY A 55 -9.17 -33.11 9.70
CA GLY A 55 -8.61 -31.76 9.72
C GLY A 55 -8.04 -31.45 11.10
N LEU A 56 -6.73 -31.20 11.18
CA LEU A 56 -6.10 -30.76 12.42
C LEU A 56 -6.34 -29.26 12.58
N LYS A 57 -7.20 -28.87 13.54
CA LYS A 57 -7.33 -27.46 13.95
C LYS A 57 -6.09 -27.10 14.77
N VAL A 58 -5.11 -26.45 14.15
CA VAL A 58 -3.92 -25.96 14.86
C VAL A 58 -4.19 -24.51 15.27
N PRO A 59 -4.42 -24.22 16.57
CA PRO A 59 -4.57 -22.86 17.05
C PRO A 59 -3.23 -22.12 16.84
N GLY A 60 -3.24 -21.00 16.12
CA GLY A 60 -2.08 -20.09 16.01
C GLY A 60 -1.47 -19.93 14.61
N ILE A 61 -1.63 -20.87 13.68
CA ILE A 61 -1.10 -20.73 12.31
C ILE A 61 -1.83 -19.63 11.54
N SER A 62 -3.15 -19.51 11.72
CA SER A 62 -3.96 -18.44 11.12
C SER A 62 -3.55 -17.04 11.59
N ALA A 63 -3.17 -16.90 12.85
CA ALA A 63 -2.68 -15.64 13.41
C ALA A 63 -1.31 -15.27 12.84
N MET A 64 -0.39 -16.24 12.72
CA MET A 64 0.94 -16.00 12.18
C MET A 64 0.91 -15.65 10.68
N ASN A 65 0.07 -16.31 9.89
CA ASN A 65 -0.13 -15.98 8.48
C ASN A 65 -0.72 -14.57 8.31
N LYS A 66 -1.70 -14.18 9.12
CA LYS A 66 -2.23 -12.81 9.12
C LYS A 66 -1.19 -11.77 9.51
N LEU A 67 -0.32 -12.10 10.47
CA LEU A 67 0.76 -11.21 10.88
C LEU A 67 1.77 -10.99 9.74
N ILE A 68 2.14 -12.05 9.03
CA ILE A 68 3.00 -11.98 7.84
C ILE A 68 2.32 -11.15 6.73
N GLU A 69 1.03 -11.36 6.49
CA GLU A 69 0.25 -10.61 5.50
C GLU A 69 0.23 -9.10 5.81
N VAL A 70 0.01 -8.73 7.07
CA VAL A 70 0.05 -7.32 7.53
C VAL A 70 1.44 -6.73 7.33
N ILE A 71 2.51 -7.44 7.70
CA ILE A 71 3.90 -6.97 7.50
C ILE A 71 4.19 -6.76 6.01
N MET A 72 3.78 -7.69 5.15
CA MET A 72 3.98 -7.59 3.71
C MET A 72 3.19 -6.43 3.11
N ALA A 73 1.95 -6.22 3.54
CA ALA A 73 1.12 -5.10 3.12
C ALA A 73 1.72 -3.74 3.54
N GLU A 74 2.24 -3.66 4.77
CA GLU A 74 2.92 -2.46 5.27
C GLU A 74 4.19 -2.15 4.45
N LEU A 75 4.96 -3.19 4.10
CA LEU A 75 6.17 -3.04 3.29
C LEU A 75 5.86 -2.55 1.86
N VAL A 76 4.78 -3.08 1.26
CA VAL A 76 4.29 -2.61 -0.05
C VAL A 76 3.83 -1.16 0.02
N LEU A 77 3.06 -0.79 1.04
CA LEU A 77 2.61 0.59 1.26
C LEU A 77 3.79 1.55 1.43
N PHE A 78 4.82 1.14 2.15
CA PHE A 78 6.04 1.93 2.33
C PHE A 78 6.75 2.19 0.99
N ILE A 79 6.91 1.15 0.17
CA ILE A 79 7.51 1.27 -1.18
C ILE A 79 6.65 2.19 -2.06
N MET A 80 5.33 2.00 -2.07
CA MET A 80 4.41 2.84 -2.84
C MET A 80 4.49 4.31 -2.41
N GLY A 81 4.52 4.58 -1.10
CA GLY A 81 4.66 5.93 -0.55
C GLY A 81 5.98 6.59 -0.94
N TYR A 82 7.08 5.84 -0.91
CA TYR A 82 8.39 6.31 -1.37
C TYR A 82 8.39 6.66 -2.86
N VAL A 83 7.86 5.78 -3.71
CA VAL A 83 7.80 6.01 -5.16
C VAL A 83 6.91 7.22 -5.48
N ALA A 84 5.73 7.32 -4.86
CA ALA A 84 4.84 8.46 -5.03
C ALA A 84 5.50 9.78 -4.60
N SER A 85 6.21 9.77 -3.46
CA SER A 85 6.97 10.92 -2.97
C SER A 85 8.09 11.34 -3.95
N ALA A 86 8.80 10.37 -4.52
CA ALA A 86 9.85 10.64 -5.51
C ALA A 86 9.28 11.26 -6.80
N ILE A 87 8.11 10.80 -7.26
CA ILE A 87 7.41 11.35 -8.42
C ILE A 87 6.94 12.79 -8.13
N ALA A 88 6.30 13.02 -6.99
CA ALA A 88 5.89 14.35 -6.57
C ALA A 88 7.09 15.31 -6.47
N GLY A 89 8.21 14.84 -5.89
CA GLY A 89 9.47 15.58 -5.80
C GLY A 89 10.05 15.97 -7.16
N LYS A 90 10.00 15.07 -8.16
CA LYS A 90 10.37 15.40 -9.55
C LYS A 90 9.46 16.48 -10.14
N GLY A 91 8.16 16.45 -9.87
CA GLY A 91 7.21 17.49 -10.26
C GLY A 91 7.57 18.87 -9.68
N VAL A 92 7.86 18.93 -8.38
CA VAL A 92 8.35 20.16 -7.72
C VAL A 92 9.66 20.65 -8.34
N GLY A 93 10.60 19.75 -8.62
CA GLY A 93 11.89 20.08 -9.23
C GLY A 93 11.75 20.72 -10.61
N LEU A 94 10.77 20.27 -11.41
CA LEU A 94 10.47 20.84 -12.72
C LEU A 94 9.76 22.20 -12.63
N LEU A 95 8.99 22.45 -11.55
CA LEU A 95 8.33 23.74 -11.31
C LEU A 95 9.28 24.84 -10.84
N LYS A 96 10.39 24.46 -10.18
CA LYS A 96 11.42 25.38 -9.69
C LYS A 96 12.48 25.75 -10.73
N LYS A 97 12.52 25.06 -11.88
CA LYS A 97 13.37 25.39 -13.03
C LYS A 97 12.67 26.38 -13.96
#